data_AF-A0AAU9IIK1-F1
#
_entry.id   AF-A0AAU9IIK1-F1
#
_cell.length_a   1.000
_cell.length_b   1.000
_cell.length_c   1.000
_cell.angle_alpha   90.00
_cell.angle_beta   90.00
_cell.angle_gamma   90.00
#
_symmetry.space_group_name_H-M   'P 1'
#
loop_
_entity.id
_entity.type
_entity.pdbx_description
1 polymer ?
#
loop_
_entity_poly.entity_id
_entity_poly.type
_entity_poly.pdbx_seq_one_letter_code
_entity_poly.pdbx_strand_id
1 'polypeptide(L)'
;MSLASQLPVSKAAVDLSRQILSSFRSPNPDLKTLTKSLDDFMNDSGNHINYVLESDIIKNFVISIDHLDFELNDLSTILYWSTISRFQIPEIKLKNFELKFLLKYKTIFKDNLIKLLYSYATLYRHNPFIIKLIEVKDKSDWTCSDFITTAYSLCVLRQYNPKLWIDFSPDLSALTVGLSQEVRHVRYAINTEAPELLDLKLRSGKILGDALNDAMIPSSSKPESDVSLVPAHLNDKIRLGRMHTEVKYLLAKMMKFNENYNIEDAYIVDFLKKGTKTAIDIDGPLHYFFPDKGEKTQKYKLIGQILMKYRLLNQNGWEVVTLPHFEYHRYRDGAEKSMYIQKKLEEANVSLD
;
A
#
# COMPACT_ATOMS: atom_id res chain seq x y z
N MET A 1 4.16 -20.42 24.12
CA MET A 1 5.38 -20.85 23.40
C MET A 1 5.35 -20.27 21.99
N SER A 2 6.26 -19.35 21.70
CA SER A 2 6.35 -18.67 20.40
C SER A 2 7.14 -19.53 19.41
N LEU A 3 6.44 -20.36 18.65
CA LEU A 3 6.97 -20.92 17.40
C LEU A 3 6.93 -19.80 16.35
N ALA A 4 7.80 -18.81 16.51
CA ALA A 4 8.26 -18.00 15.39
C ALA A 4 9.11 -18.94 14.54
N SER A 5 8.47 -19.57 13.56
CA SER A 5 9.12 -20.35 12.51
C SER A 5 10.26 -19.52 11.90
N GLN A 6 11.50 -19.85 12.27
CA GLN A 6 12.69 -19.31 11.65
C GLN A 6 12.74 -19.87 10.22
N LEU A 7 12.09 -19.18 9.28
CA LEU A 7 12.47 -19.36 7.89
C LEU A 7 13.96 -19.03 7.80
N PRO A 8 14.77 -19.88 7.15
CA PRO A 8 16.18 -19.61 7.00
C PRO A 8 16.34 -18.25 6.33
N VAL A 9 17.05 -17.37 7.02
CA VAL A 9 17.43 -16.08 6.49
C VAL A 9 18.16 -16.30 5.19
N SER A 10 17.73 -15.66 4.10
CA SER A 10 18.47 -15.79 2.85
C SER A 10 19.89 -15.29 3.10
N LYS A 11 20.88 -16.07 2.66
CA LYS A 11 22.29 -15.68 2.78
C LYS A 11 22.52 -14.29 2.18
N ALA A 12 21.82 -13.98 1.08
CA ALA A 12 21.82 -12.67 0.43
C ALA A 12 21.39 -11.52 1.36
N ALA A 13 20.32 -11.69 2.16
CA ALA A 13 19.87 -10.66 3.10
C ALA A 13 20.91 -10.38 4.20
N VAL A 14 21.51 -11.44 4.75
CA VAL A 14 22.58 -11.30 5.76
C VAL A 14 23.81 -10.63 5.17
N ASP A 15 24.22 -11.04 3.98
CA ASP A 15 25.40 -10.51 3.32
C ASP A 15 25.20 -9.02 2.97
N LEU A 16 24.03 -8.64 2.44
CA LEU A 16 23.66 -7.24 2.20
C LEU A 16 23.63 -6.44 3.52
N SER A 17 23.00 -6.95 4.57
CA SER A 17 23.00 -6.27 5.88
C SER A 17 24.41 -6.05 6.42
N ARG A 18 25.32 -7.03 6.26
CA ARG A 18 26.73 -6.89 6.67
C ARG A 18 27.45 -5.86 5.82
N GLN A 19 27.25 -5.89 4.50
CA GLN A 19 27.81 -4.92 3.57
C GLN A 19 27.40 -3.50 3.97
N ILE A 20 26.10 -3.27 4.22
CA ILE A 20 25.56 -1.98 4.67
C ILE A 20 26.24 -1.51 5.96
N LEU A 21 26.27 -2.36 6.99
CA LEU A 21 26.90 -2.02 8.27
C LEU A 21 28.40 -1.75 8.15
N SER A 22 29.10 -2.49 7.28
CA SER A 22 30.52 -2.29 7.04
C SER A 22 30.78 -0.97 6.30
N SER A 23 29.98 -0.67 5.29
CA SER A 23 30.13 0.55 4.49
C SER A 23 29.79 1.78 5.32
N PHE A 24 28.76 1.75 6.16
CA PHE A 24 28.42 2.86 7.05
C PHE A 24 29.50 3.18 8.11
N ARG A 25 30.44 2.26 8.35
CA ARG A 25 31.62 2.51 9.20
C ARG A 25 32.81 3.07 8.41
N SER A 26 32.74 3.09 7.08
CA SER A 26 33.76 3.72 6.24
C SER A 26 33.72 5.25 6.41
N PRO A 27 34.87 5.95 6.41
CA PRO A 27 34.91 7.40 6.40
C PRO A 27 34.18 8.03 5.20
N ASN A 28 34.18 7.33 4.06
CA ASN A 28 33.56 7.76 2.80
C ASN A 28 32.74 6.59 2.22
N PRO A 29 31.51 6.35 2.71
CA PRO A 29 30.67 5.29 2.18
C PRO A 29 30.21 5.61 0.75
N ASP A 30 30.26 4.62 -0.14
CA ASP A 30 29.63 4.70 -1.45
C ASP A 30 28.11 4.46 -1.33
N LEU A 31 27.38 5.52 -0.97
CA LEU A 31 25.94 5.48 -0.71
C LEU A 31 25.11 5.11 -1.93
N LYS A 32 25.59 5.48 -3.13
CA LYS A 32 24.90 5.20 -4.38
C LYS A 32 24.95 3.71 -4.69
N THR A 33 26.11 3.08 -4.56
CA THR A 33 26.25 1.62 -4.73
C THR A 33 25.42 0.87 -3.70
N LEU A 34 25.43 1.31 -2.43
CA LEU A 34 24.61 0.69 -1.39
C LEU A 34 23.10 0.77 -1.69
N THR A 35 22.63 1.95 -2.10
CA THR A 35 21.20 2.14 -2.38
C THR A 35 20.77 1.37 -3.62
N LYS A 36 21.65 1.26 -4.62
CA LYS A 36 21.43 0.37 -5.76
C LYS A 36 21.36 -1.10 -5.32
N SER A 37 22.28 -1.57 -4.47
CA SER A 37 22.23 -2.94 -3.95
C SER A 37 20.97 -3.23 -3.15
N LEU A 38 20.43 -2.23 -2.42
CA LEU A 38 19.11 -2.34 -1.81
C LEU A 38 18.02 -2.50 -2.86
N ASP A 39 17.98 -1.61 -3.86
CA ASP A 39 16.96 -1.64 -4.92
C ASP A 39 16.97 -2.96 -5.69
N ASP A 40 18.16 -3.40 -6.11
CA ASP A 40 18.38 -4.67 -6.82
C ASP A 40 17.93 -5.85 -5.93
N PHE A 41 18.34 -5.90 -4.65
CA PHE A 41 17.93 -6.96 -3.73
C PHE A 41 16.42 -7.02 -3.52
N MET A 42 15.77 -5.87 -3.36
CA MET A 42 14.34 -5.80 -3.11
C MET A 42 13.52 -6.17 -4.37
N ASN A 43 14.03 -5.84 -5.56
CA ASN A 43 13.41 -6.27 -6.82
C ASN A 43 13.65 -7.76 -7.10
N ASP A 44 14.87 -8.27 -6.85
CA ASP A 44 15.29 -9.66 -7.11
C ASP A 44 14.67 -10.67 -6.14
N SER A 45 14.33 -10.24 -4.94
CA SER A 45 13.60 -11.08 -3.98
C SER A 45 12.21 -11.47 -4.51
N GLY A 46 11.82 -10.96 -5.70
CA GLY A 46 10.45 -10.96 -6.18
C GLY A 46 9.59 -10.24 -5.15
N ASN A 47 8.27 -10.29 -5.30
CA ASN A 47 7.46 -9.75 -4.22
C ASN A 47 7.80 -10.44 -2.89
N HIS A 48 8.38 -11.67 -2.84
CA HIS A 48 8.60 -12.61 -1.69
C HIS A 48 9.33 -12.04 -0.47
N ILE A 49 8.76 -10.95 0.06
CA ILE A 49 9.21 -10.12 1.15
C ILE A 49 9.18 -10.93 2.44
N ASN A 50 10.33 -11.36 2.94
CA ASN A 50 10.41 -11.90 4.29
C ASN A 50 10.47 -10.73 5.27
N TYR A 51 9.29 -10.26 5.71
CA TYR A 51 9.10 -9.03 6.50
C TYR A 51 10.08 -8.87 7.66
N VAL A 52 10.47 -9.96 8.31
CA VAL A 52 11.36 -9.89 9.48
C VAL A 52 12.77 -9.44 9.08
N LEU A 53 13.29 -9.92 7.97
CA LEU A 53 14.70 -9.72 7.59
C LEU A 53 14.91 -8.43 6.82
N GLU A 54 13.96 -8.10 5.98
CA GLU A 54 13.96 -6.82 5.29
C GLU A 54 13.75 -5.68 6.27
N SER A 55 13.01 -5.89 7.38
CA SER A 55 12.89 -4.87 8.42
C SER A 55 14.23 -4.48 9.04
N ASP A 56 15.18 -5.41 9.20
CA ASP A 56 16.50 -5.09 9.76
C ASP A 56 17.40 -4.36 8.75
N ILE A 57 17.38 -4.77 7.48
CA ILE A 57 18.10 -4.09 6.38
C ILE A 57 17.59 -2.65 6.25
N ILE A 58 16.28 -2.49 6.13
CA ILE A 58 15.61 -1.19 6.03
C ILE A 58 15.87 -0.34 7.27
N LYS A 59 15.77 -0.93 8.47
CA LYS A 59 16.07 -0.22 9.72
C LYS A 59 17.49 0.33 9.72
N ASN A 60 18.48 -0.42 9.24
CA ASN A 60 19.85 0.08 9.14
C ASN A 60 19.97 1.31 8.22
N PHE A 61 19.29 1.30 7.06
CA PHE A 61 19.23 2.48 6.20
C PHE A 61 18.52 3.66 6.87
N VAL A 62 17.35 3.44 7.49
CA VAL A 62 16.58 4.50 8.16
C VAL A 62 17.34 5.12 9.32
N ILE A 63 18.09 4.33 10.09
CA ILE A 63 18.96 4.86 11.16
C ILE A 63 20.06 5.74 10.58
N SER A 64 20.65 5.34 9.45
CA SER A 64 21.84 5.99 8.89
C SER A 64 21.55 7.29 8.14
N ILE A 65 20.28 7.55 7.78
CA ILE A 65 19.86 8.77 7.06
C ILE A 65 20.20 10.07 7.80
N ASP A 66 20.23 10.05 9.13
CA ASP A 66 20.58 11.23 9.93
C ASP A 66 22.09 11.45 10.02
N HIS A 67 22.89 10.45 9.68
CA HIS A 67 24.35 10.46 9.83
C HIS A 67 25.10 10.55 8.50
N LEU A 68 24.42 10.28 7.39
CA LEU A 68 25.00 10.19 6.05
C LEU A 68 24.30 11.16 5.08
N ASP A 69 25.08 11.77 4.19
CA ASP A 69 24.55 12.72 3.20
C ASP A 69 24.08 12.01 1.93
N PHE A 70 23.00 11.23 2.04
CA PHE A 70 22.38 10.59 0.88
C PHE A 70 21.87 11.62 -0.13
N GLU A 71 22.02 11.30 -1.43
CA GLU A 71 21.41 12.09 -2.50
C GLU A 71 19.89 11.90 -2.55
N LEU A 72 19.22 12.77 -3.29
CA LEU A 72 17.76 12.81 -3.32
C LEU A 72 17.13 11.54 -3.89
N ASN A 73 17.75 10.99 -4.93
CA ASN A 73 17.29 9.75 -5.56
C ASN A 73 17.46 8.57 -4.59
N ASP A 74 18.58 8.52 -3.87
CA ASP A 74 18.83 7.48 -2.86
C ASP A 74 17.80 7.54 -1.72
N LEU A 75 17.55 8.74 -1.18
CA LEU A 75 16.54 8.96 -0.14
C LEU A 75 15.14 8.52 -0.59
N SER A 76 14.79 8.78 -1.84
CA SER A 76 13.49 8.37 -2.41
C SER A 76 13.36 6.85 -2.49
N THR A 77 14.44 6.15 -2.88
CA THR A 77 14.50 4.69 -2.91
C THR A 77 14.41 4.09 -1.51
N ILE A 78 15.16 4.62 -0.55
CA ILE A 78 15.12 4.15 0.84
C ILE A 78 13.73 4.34 1.44
N LEU A 79 13.12 5.51 1.23
CA LEU A 79 11.77 5.82 1.69
C LEU A 79 10.74 4.86 1.07
N TYR A 80 10.84 4.61 -0.24
CA TYR A 80 9.97 3.66 -0.94
C TYR A 80 10.02 2.28 -0.32
N TRP A 81 11.21 1.68 -0.23
CA TRP A 81 11.33 0.34 0.36
C TRP A 81 10.95 0.31 1.83
N SER A 82 11.20 1.38 2.59
CA SER A 82 10.71 1.49 3.96
C SER A 82 9.18 1.40 4.03
N THR A 83 8.47 2.07 3.12
CA THR A 83 6.99 2.02 3.10
C THR A 83 6.42 0.71 2.57
N ILE A 84 7.09 0.07 1.60
CA ILE A 84 6.74 -1.25 1.08
C ILE A 84 6.91 -2.32 2.17
N SER A 85 8.03 -2.30 2.89
CA SER A 85 8.29 -3.18 4.02
C SER A 85 7.49 -2.84 5.29
N ARG A 86 6.55 -1.89 5.19
CA ARG A 86 5.68 -1.44 6.29
C ARG A 86 6.45 -0.94 7.51
N PHE A 87 7.68 -0.46 7.32
CA PHE A 87 8.48 0.11 8.39
C PHE A 87 7.94 1.50 8.76
N GLN A 88 7.62 1.71 10.04
CA GLN A 88 7.17 3.02 10.50
C GLN A 88 8.36 3.98 10.61
N ILE A 89 8.40 4.96 9.72
CA ILE A 89 9.42 6.01 9.73
C ILE A 89 9.02 7.08 10.76
N PRO A 90 9.89 7.45 11.72
CA PRO A 90 9.62 8.51 12.66
C PRO A 90 9.32 9.85 11.97
N GLU A 91 8.34 10.60 12.49
CA GLU A 91 7.89 11.87 11.91
C GLU A 91 9.02 12.90 11.77
N ILE A 92 9.96 12.95 12.72
CA ILE A 92 11.11 13.84 12.64
C ILE A 92 12.00 13.52 11.44
N LYS A 93 12.18 12.24 11.10
CA LYS A 93 12.96 11.81 9.93
C LYS A 93 12.20 12.18 8.65
N LEU A 94 10.89 11.95 8.59
CA LEU A 94 10.03 12.38 7.47
C LEU A 94 10.16 13.89 7.20
N LYS A 95 10.12 14.72 8.24
CA LYS A 95 10.33 16.18 8.08
C LYS A 95 11.73 16.51 7.56
N ASN A 96 12.77 15.81 8.03
CA ASN A 96 14.13 15.99 7.53
C ASN A 96 14.23 15.61 6.03
N PHE A 97 13.58 14.52 5.61
CA PHE A 97 13.47 14.18 4.20
C PHE A 97 12.81 15.31 3.39
N GLU A 98 11.66 15.81 3.86
CA GLU A 98 10.92 16.90 3.21
C GLU A 98 11.77 18.16 2.99
N LEU A 99 12.55 18.55 4.00
CA LEU A 99 13.46 19.69 3.88
C LEU A 99 14.54 19.46 2.81
N LYS A 100 15.11 18.25 2.73
CA LYS A 100 16.08 17.91 1.67
C LYS A 100 15.45 17.94 0.28
N PHE A 101 14.18 17.51 0.13
CA PHE A 101 13.43 17.59 -1.12
C PHE A 101 13.26 19.03 -1.62
N LEU A 102 12.92 19.97 -0.74
CA LEU A 102 12.74 21.37 -1.11
C LEU A 102 13.98 21.99 -1.74
N LEU A 103 15.18 21.59 -1.29
CA LEU A 103 16.44 22.17 -1.73
C LEU A 103 16.98 21.59 -3.06
N LYS A 104 16.68 20.33 -3.38
CA LYS A 104 17.34 19.58 -4.47
C LYS A 104 16.39 19.01 -5.54
N TYR A 105 15.11 19.38 -5.55
CA TYR A 105 14.09 18.71 -6.36
C TYR A 105 14.34 18.64 -7.87
N LYS A 106 15.07 19.59 -8.46
CA LYS A 106 15.30 19.63 -9.92
C LYS A 106 16.08 18.41 -10.42
N THR A 107 16.79 17.70 -9.53
CA THR A 107 17.65 16.55 -9.88
C THR A 107 16.97 15.20 -9.66
N ILE A 108 15.70 15.15 -9.23
CA ILE A 108 15.00 13.88 -9.02
C ILE A 108 14.70 13.21 -10.36
N PHE A 109 15.04 11.93 -10.50
CA PHE A 109 14.71 11.15 -11.69
C PHE A 109 13.22 10.75 -11.70
N LYS A 110 12.70 10.37 -12.88
CA LYS A 110 11.30 9.95 -13.05
C LYS A 110 10.93 8.83 -12.07
N ASP A 111 11.69 7.74 -12.09
CA ASP A 111 11.38 6.55 -11.28
C ASP A 111 11.41 6.86 -9.78
N ASN A 112 12.37 7.67 -9.34
CA ASN A 112 12.47 8.13 -7.96
C ASN A 112 11.30 9.04 -7.55
N LEU A 113 10.79 9.87 -8.46
CA LEU A 113 9.63 10.72 -8.22
C LEU A 113 8.34 9.89 -8.07
N ILE A 114 8.17 8.84 -8.88
CA ILE A 114 7.04 7.89 -8.76
C ILE A 114 7.13 7.12 -7.43
N LYS A 115 8.31 6.57 -7.10
CA LYS A 115 8.61 5.94 -5.80
C LYS A 115 8.28 6.86 -4.63
N LEU A 116 8.67 8.13 -4.73
CA LEU A 116 8.39 9.15 -3.72
C LEU A 116 6.89 9.40 -3.57
N LEU A 117 6.15 9.62 -4.66
CA LEU A 117 4.70 9.82 -4.61
C LEU A 117 3.98 8.60 -3.99
N TYR A 118 4.35 7.39 -4.41
CA TYR A 118 3.79 6.15 -3.87
C TYR A 118 4.05 6.04 -2.36
N SER A 119 5.24 6.42 -1.89
CA SER A 119 5.58 6.41 -0.48
C SER A 119 4.67 7.34 0.32
N TYR A 120 4.42 8.55 -0.19
CA TYR A 120 3.55 9.54 0.47
C TYR A 120 2.09 9.11 0.45
N ALA A 121 1.62 8.51 -0.64
CA ALA A 121 0.32 7.87 -0.71
C ALA A 121 0.20 6.76 0.35
N THR A 122 1.20 5.87 0.46
CA THR A 122 1.21 4.78 1.44
C THR A 122 1.23 5.31 2.88
N LEU A 123 1.98 6.37 3.16
CA LEU A 123 1.99 7.06 4.45
C LEU A 123 0.70 7.85 4.73
N TYR A 124 -0.17 7.99 3.72
CA TYR A 124 -1.34 8.87 3.70
C TYR A 124 -0.97 10.29 4.13
N ARG A 125 0.10 10.81 3.55
CA ARG A 125 0.69 12.11 3.88
C ARG A 125 0.58 13.05 2.70
N HIS A 126 -0.16 14.15 2.89
CA HIS A 126 -0.26 15.19 1.87
C HIS A 126 0.99 16.08 1.89
N ASN A 127 1.67 16.19 0.76
CA ASN A 127 2.78 17.10 0.58
C ASN A 127 2.59 17.89 -0.74
N PRO A 128 2.17 19.17 -0.68
CA PRO A 128 1.88 19.97 -1.86
C PRO A 128 3.07 20.09 -2.82
N PHE A 129 4.30 20.03 -2.29
CA PHE A 129 5.49 20.14 -3.09
C PHE A 129 5.68 18.92 -3.99
N ILE A 130 5.49 17.71 -3.49
CA ILE A 130 5.59 16.48 -4.30
C ILE A 130 4.55 16.51 -5.42
N ILE A 131 3.32 16.93 -5.12
CA ILE A 131 2.27 17.11 -6.15
C ILE A 131 2.72 18.12 -7.19
N LYS A 132 3.30 19.26 -6.77
CA LYS A 132 3.83 20.27 -7.68
C LYS A 132 4.98 19.74 -8.55
N LEU A 133 5.84 18.88 -8.01
CA LEU A 133 6.91 18.23 -8.77
C LEU A 133 6.35 17.34 -9.87
N ILE A 134 5.34 16.54 -9.57
CA ILE A 134 4.67 15.72 -10.59
C ILE A 134 4.09 16.65 -11.67
N GLU A 135 3.42 17.74 -11.31
CA GLU A 135 2.85 18.67 -12.29
C GLU A 135 3.91 19.20 -13.28
N VAL A 136 5.09 19.62 -12.78
CA VAL A 136 6.10 20.30 -13.62
C VAL A 136 7.11 19.36 -14.27
N LYS A 137 7.20 18.09 -13.86
CA LYS A 137 8.13 17.12 -14.46
C LYS A 137 7.74 16.85 -15.90
N ASP A 138 8.73 16.76 -16.80
CA ASP A 138 8.51 16.27 -18.17
C ASP A 138 8.02 14.82 -18.13
N LYS A 139 7.00 14.54 -18.95
CA LYS A 139 6.28 13.26 -19.00
C LYS A 139 6.36 12.59 -20.35
N SER A 140 7.20 13.10 -21.24
CA SER A 140 7.38 12.59 -22.61
C SER A 140 7.78 11.11 -22.66
N ASP A 141 8.46 10.60 -21.64
CA ASP A 141 8.95 9.22 -21.53
C ASP A 141 8.20 8.35 -20.50
N TRP A 142 7.05 8.82 -19.98
CA TRP A 142 6.28 8.05 -19.00
C TRP A 142 5.44 6.98 -19.70
N THR A 143 5.46 5.78 -19.13
CA THR A 143 4.71 4.63 -19.62
C THR A 143 3.27 4.63 -19.08
N CYS A 144 2.43 3.75 -19.63
CA CYS A 144 1.10 3.48 -19.04
C CYS A 144 1.18 2.99 -17.59
N SER A 145 2.23 2.23 -17.25
CA SER A 145 2.45 1.77 -15.87
C SER A 145 2.77 2.93 -14.93
N ASP A 146 3.61 3.85 -15.38
CA ASP A 146 3.94 5.06 -14.63
C ASP A 146 2.67 5.90 -14.42
N PHE A 147 1.82 6.00 -15.45
CA PHE A 147 0.51 6.63 -15.40
C PHE A 147 -0.38 6.05 -14.31
N ILE A 148 -0.69 4.76 -14.38
CA ILE A 148 -1.63 4.13 -13.46
C ILE A 148 -1.10 4.16 -12.02
N THR A 149 0.19 3.91 -11.81
CA THR A 149 0.79 3.94 -10.45
C THR A 149 0.68 5.34 -9.82
N THR A 150 0.94 6.37 -10.62
CA THR A 150 0.86 7.76 -10.19
C THR A 150 -0.58 8.18 -9.98
N ALA A 151 -1.49 7.86 -10.91
CA ALA A 151 -2.93 8.10 -10.81
C ALA A 151 -3.51 7.46 -9.53
N TYR A 152 -3.18 6.19 -9.26
CA TYR A 152 -3.58 5.49 -8.05
C TYR A 152 -3.09 6.21 -6.79
N SER A 153 -1.83 6.64 -6.77
CA SER A 153 -1.26 7.38 -5.63
C SER A 153 -1.91 8.74 -5.43
N LEU A 154 -2.28 9.43 -6.51
CA LEU A 154 -3.03 10.69 -6.47
C LEU A 154 -4.44 10.48 -5.92
N CYS A 155 -5.15 9.43 -6.35
CA CYS A 155 -6.45 9.04 -5.78
C CYS A 155 -6.34 8.78 -4.28
N VAL A 156 -5.32 8.04 -3.82
CA VAL A 156 -5.08 7.81 -2.38
C VAL A 156 -4.98 9.15 -1.64
N LEU A 157 -4.23 10.11 -2.19
CA LEU A 157 -4.03 11.46 -1.63
C LEU A 157 -5.16 12.47 -1.93
N ARG A 158 -6.27 12.03 -2.55
CA ARG A 158 -7.41 12.87 -2.99
C ARG A 158 -7.00 14.03 -3.91
N GLN A 159 -6.10 13.77 -4.85
CA GLN A 159 -5.61 14.77 -5.80
C GLN A 159 -6.25 14.58 -7.19
N TYR A 160 -7.28 15.37 -7.47
CA TYR A 160 -8.13 15.25 -8.66
C TYR A 160 -7.99 16.44 -9.64
N ASN A 161 -6.85 17.12 -9.66
CA ASN A 161 -6.63 18.29 -10.53
C ASN A 161 -6.72 17.91 -12.02
N PRO A 162 -7.73 18.36 -12.80
CA PRO A 162 -7.92 17.97 -14.19
C PRO A 162 -6.69 18.17 -15.07
N LYS A 163 -5.94 19.26 -14.85
CA LYS A 163 -4.73 19.56 -15.61
C LYS A 163 -3.68 18.45 -15.45
N LEU A 164 -3.52 17.95 -14.24
CA LEU A 164 -2.57 16.88 -13.94
C LEU A 164 -2.95 15.60 -14.69
N TRP A 165 -4.23 15.26 -14.79
CA TRP A 165 -4.71 14.07 -15.49
C TRP A 165 -4.56 14.19 -17.02
N ILE A 166 -4.87 15.36 -17.59
CA ILE A 166 -4.71 15.64 -19.03
C ILE A 166 -3.24 15.66 -19.43
N ASP A 167 -2.39 16.35 -18.66
CA ASP A 167 -0.97 16.50 -18.99
C ASP A 167 -0.22 15.16 -18.96
N PHE A 168 -0.81 14.17 -18.31
CA PHE A 168 -0.15 12.96 -17.93
C PHE A 168 -0.63 11.71 -18.68
N SER A 169 -1.78 11.74 -19.33
CA SER A 169 -2.36 10.55 -19.95
C SER A 169 -1.58 10.09 -21.20
N PRO A 170 -0.82 8.97 -21.15
CA PRO A 170 -0.36 8.33 -22.37
C PRO A 170 -1.56 7.69 -23.09
N ASP A 171 -1.32 7.11 -24.28
CA ASP A 171 -2.33 6.24 -24.87
C ASP A 171 -2.45 4.94 -24.05
N LEU A 172 -3.55 4.81 -23.30
CA LEU A 172 -3.83 3.64 -22.45
C LEU A 172 -4.14 2.37 -23.24
N SER A 173 -4.22 2.42 -24.58
CA SER A 173 -4.40 1.22 -25.42
C SER A 173 -3.27 0.18 -25.25
N ALA A 174 -2.09 0.62 -24.79
CA ALA A 174 -0.92 -0.22 -24.56
C ALA A 174 -0.84 -0.80 -23.13
N LEU A 175 -1.89 -0.66 -22.30
CA LEU A 175 -1.87 -1.18 -20.94
C LEU A 175 -1.79 -2.71 -20.95
N THR A 176 -0.81 -3.25 -20.23
CA THR A 176 -0.63 -4.70 -20.07
C THR A 176 -1.60 -5.27 -19.04
N VAL A 177 -1.84 -6.58 -19.13
CA VAL A 177 -2.79 -7.37 -18.32
C VAL A 177 -2.56 -7.24 -16.79
N GLY A 178 -1.38 -6.81 -16.35
CA GLY A 178 -0.96 -6.81 -14.94
C GLY A 178 -1.42 -5.65 -14.05
N LEU A 179 -1.93 -4.54 -14.61
CA LEU A 179 -2.34 -3.35 -13.85
C LEU A 179 -3.86 -3.23 -13.68
N SER A 180 -4.59 -4.30 -13.97
CA SER A 180 -6.05 -4.29 -14.02
C SER A 180 -6.69 -3.87 -12.69
N GLN A 181 -6.07 -4.18 -11.56
CA GLN A 181 -6.59 -3.86 -10.23
C GLN A 181 -6.42 -2.38 -9.87
N GLU A 182 -5.24 -1.79 -10.11
CA GLU A 182 -5.01 -0.36 -9.91
C GLU A 182 -5.90 0.48 -10.84
N VAL A 183 -6.12 0.04 -12.08
CA VAL A 183 -7.07 0.68 -13.01
C VAL A 183 -8.49 0.68 -12.42
N ARG A 184 -8.95 -0.46 -11.88
CA ARG A 184 -10.26 -0.58 -11.22
C ARG A 184 -10.37 0.36 -10.03
N HIS A 185 -9.34 0.41 -9.17
CA HIS A 185 -9.30 1.31 -8.03
C HIS A 185 -9.31 2.79 -8.45
N VAL A 186 -8.53 3.17 -9.47
CA VAL A 186 -8.50 4.54 -10.00
C VAL A 186 -9.88 4.93 -10.54
N ARG A 187 -10.49 4.08 -11.36
CA ARG A 187 -11.82 4.32 -11.91
C ARG A 187 -12.87 4.47 -10.81
N TYR A 188 -12.86 3.56 -9.83
CA TYR A 188 -13.79 3.62 -8.70
C TYR A 188 -13.61 4.90 -7.87
N ALA A 189 -12.36 5.31 -7.62
CA ALA A 189 -12.04 6.54 -6.92
C ALA A 189 -12.53 7.78 -7.68
N ILE A 190 -12.26 7.86 -8.99
CA ILE A 190 -12.72 8.98 -9.82
C ILE A 190 -14.24 9.03 -9.86
N ASN A 191 -14.92 7.91 -10.13
CA ASN A 191 -16.38 7.86 -10.16
C ASN A 191 -17.03 8.31 -8.84
N THR A 192 -16.35 8.08 -7.72
CA THR A 192 -16.85 8.43 -6.39
C THR A 192 -16.55 9.87 -6.00
N GLU A 193 -15.33 10.35 -6.26
CA GLU A 193 -14.82 11.59 -5.68
C GLU A 193 -14.65 12.74 -6.69
N ALA A 194 -14.59 12.45 -8.00
CA ALA A 194 -14.38 13.44 -9.05
C ALA A 194 -14.94 12.95 -10.42
N PRO A 195 -16.24 12.64 -10.51
CA PRO A 195 -16.83 12.00 -11.70
C PRO A 195 -16.66 12.84 -12.98
N GLU A 196 -16.55 14.16 -12.86
CA GLU A 196 -16.27 15.08 -13.97
C GLU A 196 -14.95 14.78 -14.69
N LEU A 197 -14.00 14.12 -14.03
CA LEU A 197 -12.75 13.71 -14.68
C LEU A 197 -12.98 12.62 -15.73
N LEU A 198 -14.05 11.83 -15.62
CA LEU A 198 -14.33 10.74 -16.57
C LEU A 198 -14.58 11.28 -17.98
N ASP A 199 -15.11 12.49 -18.10
CA ASP A 199 -15.38 13.15 -19.39
C ASP A 199 -14.17 13.89 -19.97
N LEU A 200 -13.01 13.84 -19.30
CA LEU A 200 -11.82 14.53 -19.76
C LEU A 200 -11.24 13.90 -21.02
N LYS A 201 -10.98 14.74 -22.01
CA LYS A 201 -10.25 14.37 -23.22
C LYS A 201 -8.75 14.32 -22.93
N LEU A 202 -8.19 13.12 -23.02
CA LEU A 202 -6.78 12.82 -22.86
C LEU A 202 -5.95 13.37 -24.04
N ARG A 203 -4.63 13.43 -23.88
CA ARG A 203 -3.71 13.81 -24.98
C ARG A 203 -3.81 12.90 -26.21
N SER A 204 -4.13 11.62 -26.00
CA SER A 204 -4.44 10.67 -27.07
C SER A 204 -5.72 10.99 -27.84
N GLY A 205 -6.55 11.91 -27.34
CA GLY A 205 -7.85 12.27 -27.88
C GLY A 205 -9.00 11.41 -27.37
N LYS A 206 -8.73 10.33 -26.63
CA LYS A 206 -9.75 9.50 -25.96
C LYS A 206 -10.34 10.20 -24.73
N ILE A 207 -11.54 9.81 -24.34
CA ILE A 207 -12.16 10.20 -23.07
C ILE A 207 -11.58 9.31 -21.94
N LEU A 208 -11.29 9.89 -20.77
CA LEU A 208 -10.65 9.17 -19.65
C LEU A 208 -11.47 7.96 -19.21
N GLY A 209 -12.78 8.12 -19.05
CA GLY A 209 -13.68 7.04 -18.67
C GLY A 209 -13.61 5.86 -19.65
N ASP A 210 -13.65 6.14 -20.95
CA ASP A 210 -13.51 5.12 -21.99
C ASP A 210 -12.14 4.45 -21.94
N ALA A 211 -11.07 5.22 -21.78
CA ALA A 211 -9.72 4.69 -21.72
C ALA A 211 -9.49 3.80 -20.48
N LEU A 212 -10.11 4.12 -19.34
CA LEU A 212 -10.10 3.27 -18.14
C LEU A 212 -10.94 2.00 -18.35
N ASN A 213 -12.10 2.10 -19.01
CA ASN A 213 -12.94 0.94 -19.33
C ASN A 213 -12.23 -0.01 -20.31
N ASP A 214 -11.60 0.51 -21.35
CA ASP A 214 -10.81 -0.26 -22.32
C ASP A 214 -9.67 -1.04 -21.63
N ALA A 215 -9.04 -0.42 -20.62
CA ALA A 215 -7.97 -1.02 -19.84
C ALA A 215 -8.45 -2.05 -18.81
N MET A 216 -9.76 -2.10 -18.50
CA MET A 216 -10.33 -3.10 -17.61
C MET A 216 -10.52 -4.43 -18.35
N ILE A 217 -9.70 -5.43 -18.01
CA ILE A 217 -9.96 -6.80 -18.42
C ILE A 217 -11.11 -7.35 -17.57
N PRO A 218 -12.16 -7.94 -18.18
CA PRO A 218 -13.26 -8.56 -17.44
C PRO A 218 -12.73 -9.58 -16.44
N SER A 219 -13.26 -9.58 -15.22
CA SER A 219 -12.88 -10.49 -14.14
C SER A 219 -13.37 -11.94 -14.38
N SER A 220 -13.17 -12.50 -15.58
CA SER A 220 -13.77 -13.77 -16.01
C SER A 220 -13.05 -15.03 -15.52
N SER A 221 -12.05 -14.91 -14.65
CA SER A 221 -11.43 -16.04 -13.97
C SER A 221 -11.51 -15.87 -12.46
N LYS A 222 -11.70 -17.00 -11.76
CA LYS A 222 -11.75 -17.18 -10.30
C LYS A 222 -10.85 -16.20 -9.54
N PRO A 223 -11.23 -15.80 -8.31
CA PRO A 223 -10.41 -14.93 -7.47
C PRO A 223 -9.11 -15.68 -7.14
N GLU A 224 -8.07 -15.44 -7.93
CA GLU A 224 -6.73 -15.51 -7.41
C GLU A 224 -6.68 -14.45 -6.33
N SER A 225 -6.41 -14.91 -5.11
CA SER A 225 -6.32 -14.12 -3.88
C SER A 225 -5.87 -12.69 -4.15
N ASP A 226 -6.64 -11.72 -3.64
CA ASP A 226 -6.47 -10.28 -3.80
C ASP A 226 -5.13 -9.80 -3.22
N VAL A 227 -4.06 -10.10 -3.94
CA VAL A 227 -2.67 -9.87 -3.54
C VAL A 227 -1.83 -9.56 -4.78
N SER A 228 -2.17 -8.51 -5.51
CA SER A 228 -1.20 -7.74 -6.31
C SER A 228 -0.91 -6.48 -5.49
N LEU A 229 0.03 -6.48 -4.53
CA LEU A 229 1.49 -6.34 -4.69
C LEU A 229 2.22 -7.05 -3.51
N VAL A 230 1.70 -8.17 -3.03
CA VAL A 230 2.26 -8.90 -1.89
C VAL A 230 2.39 -10.39 -2.25
N PRO A 231 3.38 -11.12 -1.73
CA PRO A 231 3.71 -12.46 -2.23
C PRO A 231 2.82 -13.51 -1.68
N ALA A 232 2.67 -14.54 -2.49
CA ALA A 232 1.92 -15.71 -2.15
C ALA A 232 2.52 -16.62 -1.07
N HIS A 233 3.64 -16.31 -0.41
CA HIS A 233 4.27 -17.23 0.56
C HIS A 233 4.91 -16.54 1.78
N LEU A 234 4.13 -16.40 2.86
CA LEU A 234 4.66 -16.30 4.22
C LEU A 234 3.75 -17.07 5.19
N ASN A 235 4.33 -17.50 6.31
CA ASN A 235 3.61 -18.08 7.44
C ASN A 235 2.48 -17.18 8.02
N ASP A 236 2.38 -15.93 7.57
CA ASP A 236 1.22 -15.07 7.78
C ASP A 236 0.00 -15.46 6.93
N LYS A 237 0.12 -16.15 5.79
CA LYS A 237 -1.03 -16.80 5.13
C LYS A 237 -1.65 -17.89 6.00
N ILE A 238 -0.84 -18.58 6.82
CA ILE A 238 -1.36 -19.59 7.77
C ILE A 238 -2.12 -18.88 8.91
N ARG A 239 -1.67 -17.71 9.36
CA ARG A 239 -2.33 -16.93 10.43
C ARG A 239 -3.52 -16.11 9.94
N LEU A 240 -3.44 -15.47 8.77
CA LEU A 240 -4.54 -14.78 8.09
C LEU A 240 -5.60 -15.78 7.65
N GLY A 241 -5.21 -16.92 7.08
CA GLY A 241 -6.13 -18.03 6.82
C GLY A 241 -6.76 -18.56 8.11
N ARG A 242 -6.03 -18.60 9.23
CA ARG A 242 -6.59 -19.02 10.52
C ARG A 242 -7.56 -18.00 11.10
N MET A 243 -7.20 -16.71 11.13
CA MET A 243 -8.07 -15.64 11.61
C MET A 243 -9.32 -15.55 10.73
N HIS A 244 -9.17 -15.56 9.40
CA HIS A 244 -10.28 -15.61 8.45
C HIS A 244 -11.19 -16.82 8.70
N THR A 245 -10.62 -18.02 8.86
CA THR A 245 -11.41 -19.23 9.15
C THR A 245 -12.16 -19.13 10.48
N GLU A 246 -11.53 -18.58 11.52
CA GLU A 246 -12.13 -18.45 12.84
C GLU A 246 -13.23 -17.39 12.87
N VAL A 247 -12.97 -16.22 12.28
CA VAL A 247 -13.96 -15.14 12.12
C VAL A 247 -15.15 -15.64 11.30
N LYS A 248 -14.92 -16.33 10.18
CA LYS A 248 -15.96 -16.97 9.38
C LYS A 248 -16.85 -17.88 10.24
N TYR A 249 -16.24 -18.75 11.04
CA TYR A 249 -16.98 -19.68 11.90
C TYR A 249 -17.82 -18.94 12.96
N LEU A 250 -17.30 -17.86 13.55
CA LEU A 250 -18.01 -17.06 14.54
C LEU A 250 -19.14 -16.23 13.90
N LEU A 251 -18.87 -15.56 12.78
CA LEU A 251 -19.87 -14.81 12.02
C LEU A 251 -21.04 -15.69 11.56
N ALA A 252 -20.78 -16.94 11.19
CA ALA A 252 -21.82 -17.86 10.71
C ALA A 252 -22.84 -18.22 11.80
N LYS A 253 -22.51 -17.99 13.08
CA LYS A 253 -23.42 -18.15 14.20
C LYS A 253 -24.25 -16.90 14.49
N MET A 254 -23.86 -15.75 13.93
CA MET A 254 -24.44 -14.44 14.22
C MET A 254 -25.31 -13.90 13.08
N MET A 255 -24.97 -14.25 11.83
CA MET A 255 -25.66 -13.74 10.65
C MET A 255 -25.32 -14.52 9.37
N LYS A 256 -26.10 -14.30 8.32
CA LYS A 256 -25.80 -14.77 6.96
C LYS A 256 -24.92 -13.78 6.18
N PHE A 257 -23.88 -14.30 5.52
CA PHE A 257 -22.96 -13.50 4.71
C PHE A 257 -22.53 -14.22 3.41
N ASN A 258 -21.91 -13.47 2.51
CA ASN A 258 -21.11 -13.95 1.37
C ASN A 258 -19.62 -13.73 1.67
N GLU A 259 -18.74 -14.61 1.23
CA GLU A 259 -17.28 -14.49 1.40
C GLU A 259 -16.61 -13.92 0.15
N ASN A 260 -15.48 -13.23 0.32
CA ASN A 260 -14.65 -12.71 -0.77
C ASN A 260 -15.47 -11.99 -1.83
N TYR A 261 -16.35 -11.09 -1.38
CA TYR A 261 -17.30 -10.42 -2.26
C TYR A 261 -16.63 -9.24 -2.96
N ASN A 262 -16.70 -9.22 -4.29
CA ASN A 262 -16.18 -8.10 -5.08
C ASN A 262 -17.23 -6.98 -5.15
N ILE A 263 -16.92 -5.85 -4.51
CA ILE A 263 -17.74 -4.64 -4.50
C ILE A 263 -17.38 -3.80 -5.73
N GLU A 264 -18.37 -3.59 -6.59
CA GLU A 264 -18.32 -2.67 -7.75
C GLU A 264 -17.13 -2.93 -8.70
N ASP A 265 -16.74 -4.21 -8.83
CA ASP A 265 -15.54 -4.65 -9.56
C ASP A 265 -14.24 -3.94 -9.14
N ALA A 266 -14.19 -3.39 -7.93
CA ALA A 266 -13.11 -2.55 -7.45
C ALA A 266 -12.40 -3.14 -6.24
N TYR A 267 -13.13 -3.64 -5.24
CA TYR A 267 -12.53 -4.14 -4.00
C TYR A 267 -13.13 -5.46 -3.57
N ILE A 268 -12.29 -6.43 -3.22
CA ILE A 268 -12.75 -7.64 -2.53
C ILE A 268 -12.82 -7.36 -1.04
N VAL A 269 -13.94 -7.69 -0.41
CA VAL A 269 -14.11 -7.68 1.04
C VAL A 269 -14.23 -9.10 1.57
N ASP A 270 -13.70 -9.35 2.77
CA ASP A 270 -13.64 -10.72 3.32
C ASP A 270 -15.05 -11.29 3.50
N PHE A 271 -15.97 -10.49 4.06
CA PHE A 271 -17.36 -10.87 4.20
C PHE A 271 -18.33 -9.73 3.85
N LEU A 272 -19.44 -10.08 3.20
CA LEU A 272 -20.57 -9.19 2.93
C LEU A 272 -21.81 -9.74 3.63
N LYS A 273 -22.42 -8.97 4.54
CA LYS A 273 -23.72 -9.36 5.12
C LYS A 273 -24.81 -9.40 4.05
N LYS A 274 -25.58 -10.49 4.01
CA LYS A 274 -26.62 -10.68 2.99
C LYS A 274 -27.75 -9.67 3.15
N GLY A 275 -28.17 -9.06 2.04
CA GLY A 275 -29.30 -8.14 1.99
C GLY A 275 -29.01 -6.72 2.49
N THR A 276 -27.75 -6.39 2.77
CA THR A 276 -27.32 -5.07 3.28
C THR A 276 -26.05 -4.61 2.59
N LYS A 277 -25.77 -3.30 2.60
CA LYS A 277 -24.47 -2.74 2.19
C LYS A 277 -23.46 -2.73 3.34
N THR A 278 -23.27 -3.87 4.02
CA THR A 278 -22.35 -3.99 5.16
C THR A 278 -21.21 -4.93 4.80
N ALA A 279 -20.01 -4.35 4.63
CA ALA A 279 -18.78 -5.06 4.39
C ALA A 279 -18.02 -5.28 5.70
N ILE A 280 -17.40 -6.44 5.86
CA ILE A 280 -16.59 -6.80 7.02
C ILE A 280 -15.24 -7.25 6.52
N ASP A 281 -14.20 -6.54 6.94
CA ASP A 281 -12.82 -6.80 6.54
C ASP A 281 -11.96 -7.19 7.73
N ILE A 282 -11.16 -8.23 7.53
CA ILE A 282 -10.11 -8.64 8.43
C ILE A 282 -8.84 -7.88 8.08
N ASP A 283 -8.43 -7.09 9.06
CA ASP A 283 -7.37 -6.13 8.88
C ASP A 283 -6.03 -6.77 9.25
N GLY A 284 -5.41 -7.39 8.25
CA GLY A 284 -4.17 -8.14 8.37
C GLY A 284 -2.96 -7.27 8.75
N PRO A 285 -1.83 -7.88 9.18
CA PRO A 285 -0.62 -7.14 9.55
C PRO A 285 -0.15 -6.15 8.48
N LEU A 286 -0.30 -6.50 7.21
CA LEU A 286 0.19 -5.73 6.06
C LEU A 286 -0.67 -4.51 5.71
N HIS A 287 -1.83 -4.39 6.33
CA HIS A 287 -2.67 -3.19 6.21
C HIS A 287 -2.13 -2.04 7.07
N TYR A 288 -1.16 -2.32 7.94
CA TYR A 288 -0.61 -1.37 8.91
C TYR A 288 0.89 -1.20 8.74
N PHE A 289 1.39 -0.06 9.20
CA PHE A 289 2.80 0.10 9.50
C PHE A 289 3.14 -0.60 10.83
N PHE A 290 4.32 -1.24 10.85
CA PHE A 290 4.87 -1.88 12.05
C PHE A 290 5.64 -0.85 12.88
N PRO A 291 5.28 -0.69 14.16
CA PRO A 291 6.02 0.19 15.04
C PRO A 291 7.43 -0.35 15.32
N ASP A 292 8.40 0.54 15.54
CA ASP A 292 9.72 0.08 16.00
C ASP A 292 9.60 -0.50 17.42
N LYS A 293 10.27 -1.63 17.67
CA LYS A 293 10.20 -2.39 18.93
C LYS A 293 10.62 -1.58 20.17
N GLY A 294 11.28 -0.43 19.97
CA GLY A 294 11.75 0.45 21.05
C GLY A 294 10.77 1.56 21.46
N GLU A 295 9.72 1.84 20.68
CA GLU A 295 8.80 2.95 20.97
C GLU A 295 7.57 2.49 21.75
N LYS A 296 7.48 2.92 23.02
CA LYS A 296 6.43 2.50 23.98
C LYS A 296 5.01 2.97 23.63
N THR A 297 4.84 3.86 22.65
CA THR A 297 3.57 4.59 22.40
C THR A 297 3.04 4.48 20.98
N GLN A 298 3.67 3.73 20.07
CA GLN A 298 3.20 3.71 18.68
C GLN A 298 1.94 2.85 18.50
N LYS A 299 0.92 3.48 17.91
CA LYS A 299 -0.32 2.84 17.46
C LYS A 299 -0.10 2.32 16.04
N TYR A 300 -0.60 1.12 15.75
CA TYR A 300 -0.71 0.61 14.39
C TYR A 300 -1.46 1.64 13.54
N LYS A 301 -0.83 2.11 12.46
CA LYS A 301 -1.41 3.07 11.52
C LYS A 301 -1.73 2.36 10.21
N LEU A 302 -2.97 2.47 9.75
CA LEU A 302 -3.36 1.98 8.43
C LEU A 302 -2.56 2.69 7.33
N ILE A 303 -2.22 1.95 6.28
CA ILE A 303 -1.64 2.51 5.05
C ILE A 303 -2.71 3.26 4.25
N GLY A 304 -2.27 4.21 3.42
CA GLY A 304 -3.17 5.05 2.63
C GLY A 304 -4.06 4.29 1.66
N GLN A 305 -3.60 3.16 1.12
CA GLN A 305 -4.38 2.30 0.22
C GLN A 305 -5.62 1.73 0.92
N ILE A 306 -5.47 1.27 2.16
CA ILE A 306 -6.58 0.73 2.95
C ILE A 306 -7.50 1.87 3.41
N LEU A 307 -6.94 3.02 3.77
CA LEU A 307 -7.72 4.22 4.08
C LEU A 307 -8.55 4.69 2.87
N MET A 308 -7.99 4.60 1.66
CA MET A 308 -8.72 4.89 0.42
C MET A 308 -9.86 3.88 0.21
N LYS A 309 -9.61 2.57 0.34
CA LYS A 309 -10.65 1.53 0.25
C LYS A 309 -11.84 1.88 1.14
N TYR A 310 -11.61 2.08 2.42
CA TYR A 310 -12.68 2.34 3.39
C TYR A 310 -13.39 3.67 3.14
N ARG A 311 -12.63 4.71 2.79
CA ARG A 311 -13.21 5.99 2.41
C ARG A 311 -14.18 5.86 1.24
N LEU A 312 -13.76 5.22 0.15
CA LEU A 312 -14.54 5.12 -1.08
C LEU A 312 -15.78 4.24 -0.88
N LEU A 313 -15.65 3.13 -0.14
CA LEU A 313 -16.78 2.30 0.25
C LEU A 313 -17.81 3.12 1.06
N ASN A 314 -17.36 3.83 2.10
CA ASN A 314 -18.24 4.66 2.93
C ASN A 314 -18.95 5.76 2.11
N GLN A 315 -18.25 6.42 1.19
CA GLN A 315 -18.85 7.43 0.30
C GLN A 315 -19.92 6.85 -0.63
N ASN A 316 -19.83 5.56 -0.99
CA ASN A 316 -20.83 4.85 -1.80
C ASN A 316 -21.94 4.17 -0.96
N GLY A 317 -22.05 4.58 0.31
CA GLY A 317 -23.09 4.10 1.23
C GLY A 317 -22.87 2.68 1.74
N TRP A 318 -21.64 2.17 1.68
CA TRP A 318 -21.27 0.95 2.37
C TRP A 318 -20.90 1.25 3.81
N GLU A 319 -21.31 0.37 4.71
CA GLU A 319 -20.86 0.35 6.09
C GLU A 319 -19.72 -0.66 6.21
N VAL A 320 -18.54 -0.19 6.60
CA VAL A 320 -17.34 -1.04 6.69
C VAL A 320 -17.00 -1.33 8.15
N VAL A 321 -17.13 -2.59 8.55
CA VAL A 321 -16.72 -3.12 9.84
C VAL A 321 -15.32 -3.69 9.72
N THR A 322 -14.36 -3.13 10.46
CA THR A 322 -12.97 -3.61 10.43
C THR A 322 -12.68 -4.48 11.64
N LEU A 323 -11.93 -5.56 11.42
CA LEU A 323 -11.45 -6.47 12.45
C LEU A 323 -9.91 -6.45 12.46
N PRO A 324 -9.28 -5.47 13.15
CA PRO A 324 -7.82 -5.41 13.22
C PRO A 324 -7.21 -6.65 13.88
N HIS A 325 -6.22 -7.24 13.23
CA HIS A 325 -5.55 -8.46 13.72
C HIS A 325 -4.99 -8.27 15.14
N PHE A 326 -4.43 -7.10 15.47
CA PHE A 326 -3.82 -6.83 16.78
C PHE A 326 -4.85 -6.57 17.88
N GLU A 327 -6.11 -6.26 17.55
CA GLU A 327 -7.22 -6.20 18.50
C GLU A 327 -7.78 -7.60 18.72
N TYR A 328 -8.06 -8.30 17.63
CA TYR A 328 -8.62 -9.65 17.64
C TYR A 328 -7.72 -10.66 18.39
N HIS A 329 -6.40 -10.60 18.19
CA HIS A 329 -5.46 -11.51 18.85
C HIS A 329 -5.23 -11.22 20.35
N ARG A 330 -5.83 -10.18 20.93
CA ARG A 330 -5.77 -9.94 22.38
C ARG A 330 -6.61 -10.95 23.16
N TYR A 331 -7.65 -11.47 22.52
CA TYR A 331 -8.59 -12.43 23.11
C TYR A 331 -8.09 -13.86 22.91
N ARG A 332 -8.21 -14.68 23.96
CA ARG A 332 -7.57 -16.01 24.00
C ARG A 332 -8.51 -17.12 23.58
N ASP A 333 -9.79 -17.00 23.91
CA ASP A 333 -10.79 -18.02 23.61
C ASP A 333 -11.88 -17.52 22.64
N GLY A 334 -12.71 -18.46 22.19
CA GLY A 334 -13.74 -18.18 21.20
C GLY A 334 -14.91 -17.34 21.73
N ALA A 335 -15.19 -17.35 23.04
CA ALA A 335 -16.27 -16.57 23.63
C ALA A 335 -15.89 -15.09 23.66
N GLU A 336 -14.68 -14.77 24.14
CA GLU A 336 -14.13 -13.41 24.11
C GLU A 336 -14.07 -12.85 22.68
N LYS A 337 -13.60 -13.65 21.72
CA LYS A 337 -13.55 -13.26 20.30
C LYS A 337 -14.95 -13.04 19.70
N SER A 338 -15.91 -13.88 20.07
CA SER A 338 -17.31 -13.72 19.67
C SER A 338 -17.89 -12.40 20.18
N MET A 339 -17.68 -12.09 21.46
CA MET A 339 -18.13 -10.81 22.05
C MET A 339 -17.44 -9.61 21.39
N TYR A 340 -16.15 -9.73 21.06
CA TYR A 340 -15.43 -8.69 20.33
C TYR A 340 -16.02 -8.43 18.93
N ILE A 341 -16.28 -9.49 18.16
CA ILE A 341 -16.89 -9.36 16.83
C ILE A 341 -18.28 -8.74 16.96
N GLN A 342 -19.11 -9.23 17.89
CA GLN A 342 -20.44 -8.67 18.14
C GLN A 342 -20.37 -7.18 18.47
N LYS A 343 -19.46 -6.77 19.36
CA LYS A 343 -19.26 -5.35 19.68
C LYS A 343 -18.90 -4.52 18.45
N LYS A 344 -18.01 -5.02 17.57
CA LYS A 344 -17.65 -4.33 16.32
C LYS A 344 -18.85 -4.17 15.38
N LEU A 345 -19.70 -5.19 15.30
CA LEU A 345 -20.94 -5.16 14.52
C LEU A 345 -21.94 -4.15 15.11
N GLU A 346 -22.10 -4.13 16.44
CA GLU A 346 -22.99 -3.18 17.14
C GLU A 346 -22.51 -1.72 17.03
N GLU A 347 -21.20 -1.47 17.15
CA GLU A 347 -20.60 -0.14 16.94
C GLU A 347 -20.86 0.39 15.53
N ALA A 348 -21.03 -0.51 14.56
CA ALA A 348 -21.41 -0.23 13.19
C ALA A 348 -22.90 -0.54 12.94
N ASN A 349 -23.78 -0.47 13.94
CA ASN A 349 -25.24 -0.62 13.79
C ASN A 349 -25.73 -1.84 12.96
N VAL A 350 -24.95 -2.92 12.90
CA VAL A 350 -25.27 -4.09 12.09
C VAL A 350 -26.22 -4.99 12.87
N SER A 351 -27.41 -5.24 12.32
CA SER A 351 -28.38 -6.16 12.93
C SER A 351 -27.92 -7.62 12.85
N LEU A 352 -28.06 -8.37 13.94
CA LEU A 352 -27.82 -9.81 13.97
C LEU A 352 -29.10 -10.58 13.56
N ASP A 353 -28.95 -11.81 13.08
CA ASP A 353 -30.06 -12.66 12.63
C ASP A 353 -30.74 -13.44 13.75
#